data_AF-A0ABD6B6U4-F1
#
_entry.id   AF-A0ABD6B6U4-F1
#
_cell.length_a   1.000
_cell.length_b   1.000
_cell.length_c   1.000
_cell.angle_alpha   90.00
_cell.angle_beta   90.00
_cell.angle_gamma   90.00
#
_symmetry.space_group_name_H-M   'P 1'
#
loop_
_entity.id
_entity.type
_entity.pdbx_description
1 polymer ?
#
loop_
_entity_poly.entity_id
_entity_poly.type
_entity_poly.pdbx_seq_one_letter_code
_entity_poly.pdbx_strand_id
1 'polypeptide(L)'
;PTPTQTATETPTTASPTSTAESERVVAYEELNSHQQQAFRDAIDGEASFVPNTSYVNDSAGYDFEHVDPFREHEYVRYEGELYEISTHPGELYAAYQIRTSVGSPGENATVVALEDLPERVREEVRTAIIEGEYYAPYGKWDSLPESLQDVEYVRYENETYETAYVVGDAWATVVTVEKVE
;
A
#
# COMPACT_ATOMS: atom_id res chain seq x y z
N PRO A 1 -1.00 -80.23 -14.07
CA PRO A 1 -0.83 -79.31 -12.90
C PRO A 1 -0.61 -77.90 -13.43
N THR A 2 -1.58 -77.01 -13.21
CA THR A 2 -1.56 -75.61 -13.69
C THR A 2 -1.23 -74.71 -12.51
N PRO A 3 -0.28 -73.77 -12.59
CA PRO A 3 -0.01 -72.87 -11.49
C PRO A 3 -1.07 -71.74 -11.47
N THR A 4 -1.65 -71.51 -10.30
CA THR A 4 -2.49 -70.35 -9.99
C THR A 4 -1.61 -69.10 -9.89
N GLN A 5 -1.92 -68.05 -10.66
CA GLN A 5 -1.31 -66.72 -10.49
C GLN A 5 -2.05 -65.96 -9.38
N THR A 6 -1.29 -65.50 -8.39
CA THR A 6 -1.74 -64.57 -7.35
C THR A 6 -1.81 -63.16 -7.95
N ALA A 7 -2.94 -62.47 -7.78
CA ALA A 7 -3.06 -61.06 -8.17
C ALA A 7 -2.22 -60.17 -7.25
N THR A 8 -1.34 -59.36 -7.85
CA THR A 8 -0.55 -58.34 -7.14
C THR A 8 -1.37 -57.05 -7.07
N GLU A 9 -1.69 -56.59 -5.87
CA GLU A 9 -2.28 -55.28 -5.63
C GLU A 9 -1.30 -54.19 -6.06
N THR A 10 -1.78 -53.24 -6.88
CA THR A 10 -0.98 -52.08 -7.31
C THR A 10 -0.99 -51.07 -6.17
N PRO A 11 0.18 -50.60 -5.67
CA PRO A 11 0.21 -49.58 -4.65
C PRO A 11 -0.27 -48.25 -5.25
N THR A 12 -1.34 -47.69 -4.68
CA THR A 12 -1.77 -46.32 -4.97
C THR A 12 -0.67 -45.38 -4.51
N THR A 13 0.07 -44.82 -5.46
CA THR A 13 1.13 -43.85 -5.18
C THR A 13 0.44 -42.50 -5.03
N ALA A 14 0.33 -41.97 -3.80
CA ALA A 14 -0.04 -40.58 -3.62
C ALA A 14 1.06 -39.71 -4.25
N SER A 15 0.71 -38.85 -5.20
CA SER A 15 1.66 -37.88 -5.77
C SER A 15 2.23 -37.04 -4.62
N PRO A 16 3.56 -36.88 -4.52
CA PRO A 16 4.11 -35.91 -3.61
C PRO A 16 3.70 -34.53 -4.12
N THR A 17 2.81 -33.84 -3.40
CA THR A 17 2.64 -32.40 -3.58
C THR A 17 4.02 -31.80 -3.35
N SER A 18 4.66 -31.37 -4.44
CA SER A 18 6.02 -30.85 -4.40
C SER A 18 6.00 -29.59 -3.53
N THR A 19 6.98 -29.40 -2.66
CA THR A 19 7.14 -28.16 -1.87
C THR A 19 7.07 -26.90 -2.76
N ALA A 20 7.47 -27.02 -4.04
CA ALA A 20 7.37 -25.96 -5.04
C ALA A 20 5.93 -25.58 -5.45
N GLU A 21 4.96 -26.48 -5.32
CA GLU A 21 3.54 -26.13 -5.50
C GLU A 21 3.00 -25.38 -4.28
N SER A 22 3.42 -25.76 -3.07
CA SER A 22 2.99 -25.08 -1.84
C SER A 22 3.54 -23.65 -1.73
N GLU A 23 4.69 -23.35 -2.33
CA GLU A 23 5.23 -21.99 -2.37
C GLU A 23 4.48 -21.10 -3.39
N ARG A 24 3.91 -21.68 -4.45
CA ARG A 24 3.20 -20.93 -5.51
C ARG A 24 1.70 -20.82 -5.29
N VAL A 25 1.12 -21.75 -4.53
CA VAL A 25 -0.32 -21.86 -4.34
C VAL A 25 -0.65 -21.67 -2.87
N VAL A 26 -1.46 -20.66 -2.57
CA VAL A 26 -2.06 -20.48 -1.24
C VAL A 26 -3.45 -21.09 -1.19
N ALA A 27 -3.78 -21.79 -0.10
CA ALA A 27 -5.14 -22.24 0.14
C ALA A 27 -6.01 -21.07 0.58
N TYR A 28 -7.21 -20.93 0.03
CA TYR A 28 -8.14 -19.86 0.40
C TYR A 28 -8.44 -19.82 1.91
N GLU A 29 -8.45 -20.98 2.56
CA GLU A 29 -8.69 -21.14 3.99
C GLU A 29 -7.53 -20.65 4.87
N GLU A 30 -6.34 -20.50 4.29
CA GLU A 30 -5.16 -19.91 4.96
C GLU A 30 -5.16 -18.38 4.90
N LEU A 31 -5.97 -17.79 4.00
CA LEU A 31 -6.20 -16.35 3.94
C LEU A 31 -7.03 -15.88 5.14
N ASN A 32 -6.71 -14.70 5.67
CA ASN A 32 -7.54 -14.06 6.70
C ASN A 32 -8.88 -13.57 6.13
N SER A 33 -9.81 -13.12 6.99
CA SER A 33 -11.15 -12.70 6.54
C SER A 33 -11.15 -11.56 5.52
N HIS A 34 -10.23 -10.58 5.65
CA HIS A 34 -10.12 -9.47 4.71
C HIS A 34 -9.56 -9.94 3.36
N GLN A 35 -8.56 -10.81 3.39
CA GLN A 35 -7.97 -11.41 2.19
C GLN A 35 -8.97 -12.30 1.46
N GLN A 36 -9.75 -13.11 2.18
CA GLN A 36 -10.82 -13.91 1.61
C GLN A 36 -11.89 -13.04 0.94
N GLN A 37 -12.24 -11.91 1.55
CA GLN A 37 -13.18 -10.95 0.97
C GLN A 37 -12.61 -10.31 -0.30
N ALA A 38 -11.36 -9.84 -0.26
CA ALA A 38 -10.67 -9.27 -1.41
C ALA A 38 -10.56 -10.26 -2.57
N PHE A 39 -10.24 -11.53 -2.28
CA PHE A 39 -10.20 -12.57 -3.30
C PHE A 39 -11.55 -12.76 -3.99
N ARG A 40 -12.65 -12.78 -3.22
CA ARG A 40 -14.01 -12.90 -3.79
C ARG A 40 -14.37 -11.69 -4.65
N ASP A 41 -14.06 -10.48 -4.20
CA ASP A 41 -14.30 -9.27 -4.99
C ASP A 41 -13.45 -9.27 -6.29
N ALA A 42 -12.22 -9.79 -6.23
CA ALA A 42 -11.36 -9.95 -7.40
C ALA A 42 -11.85 -11.01 -8.39
N ILE A 43 -12.64 -12.01 -7.97
CA ILE A 43 -13.30 -12.96 -8.89
C ILE A 43 -14.36 -12.23 -9.74
N ASP A 44 -15.07 -11.29 -9.13
CA ASP A 44 -16.12 -10.51 -9.79
C ASP A 44 -15.58 -9.29 -10.57
N GLY A 45 -14.28 -8.97 -10.40
CA GLY A 45 -13.61 -7.88 -11.08
C GLY A 45 -12.19 -7.65 -10.58
N GLU A 46 -12.04 -6.74 -9.61
CA GLU A 46 -10.75 -6.37 -9.05
C GLU A 46 -10.87 -6.00 -7.58
N ALA A 47 -9.80 -6.22 -6.82
CA ALA A 47 -9.67 -5.77 -5.44
C ALA A 47 -8.48 -4.84 -5.31
N SER A 48 -8.72 -3.59 -4.89
CA SER A 48 -7.66 -2.63 -4.63
C SER A 48 -7.20 -2.74 -3.18
N PHE A 49 -5.89 -2.75 -2.96
CA PHE A 49 -5.26 -2.59 -1.67
C PHE A 49 -4.68 -1.19 -1.60
N VAL A 50 -5.00 -0.43 -0.54
CA VAL A 50 -4.76 1.00 -0.39
C VAL A 50 -4.19 1.32 1.00
N PRO A 51 -3.61 2.52 1.22
CA PRO A 51 -3.16 2.92 2.55
C PRO A 51 -4.32 3.02 3.55
N ASN A 52 -4.15 2.46 4.74
CA ASN A 52 -5.10 2.62 5.84
C ASN A 52 -4.87 3.95 6.57
N THR A 53 -5.49 5.01 6.06
CA THR A 53 -5.46 6.34 6.69
C THR A 53 -6.86 6.94 6.62
N SER A 54 -7.18 7.85 7.55
CA SER A 54 -8.46 8.57 7.56
C SER A 54 -8.70 9.49 6.35
N TYR A 55 -7.70 9.62 5.47
CA TYR A 55 -7.76 10.43 4.25
C TYR A 55 -8.02 9.59 3.01
N VAL A 56 -7.87 8.27 3.11
CA VAL A 56 -8.31 7.32 2.10
C VAL A 56 -9.73 6.88 2.47
N ASN A 57 -10.62 6.85 1.48
CA ASN A 57 -12.00 6.44 1.69
C ASN A 57 -12.07 4.95 2.03
N ASP A 58 -12.82 4.55 3.07
CA ASP A 58 -13.00 3.15 3.47
C ASP A 58 -13.57 2.26 2.33
N SER A 59 -14.21 2.88 1.33
CA SER A 59 -14.71 2.19 0.13
C SER A 59 -13.70 2.11 -1.03
N ALA A 60 -12.51 2.70 -0.89
CA ALA A 60 -11.47 2.68 -1.92
C ALA A 60 -10.80 1.31 -2.06
N GLY A 61 -10.86 0.46 -1.03
CA GLY A 61 -10.29 -0.88 -1.08
C GLY A 61 -10.02 -1.48 0.30
N TYR A 62 -9.12 -2.47 0.29
CA TYR A 62 -8.61 -3.18 1.44
C TYR A 62 -7.31 -2.57 1.93
N ASP A 63 -6.93 -2.80 3.18
CA ASP A 63 -5.68 -2.27 3.72
C ASP A 63 -4.45 -2.95 3.09
N PHE A 64 -3.41 -2.16 2.80
CA PHE A 64 -2.14 -2.65 2.25
C PHE A 64 -1.53 -3.83 2.99
N GLU A 65 -1.72 -3.91 4.31
CA GLU A 65 -1.20 -5.01 5.14
C GLU A 65 -1.80 -6.37 4.78
N HIS A 66 -2.85 -6.42 3.98
CA HIS A 66 -3.51 -7.65 3.57
C HIS A 66 -3.07 -8.16 2.19
N VAL A 67 -2.25 -7.42 1.45
CA VAL A 67 -1.93 -7.77 0.05
C VAL A 67 -0.92 -8.90 -0.09
N ASP A 68 -0.12 -9.18 0.94
CA ASP A 68 1.08 -10.02 0.82
C ASP A 68 0.85 -11.40 0.17
N PRO A 69 -0.19 -12.18 0.53
CA PRO A 69 -0.42 -13.48 -0.13
C PRO A 69 -0.64 -13.37 -1.64
N PHE A 70 -1.19 -12.26 -2.12
CA PHE A 70 -1.43 -12.02 -3.55
C PHE A 70 -0.17 -11.57 -4.30
N ARG A 71 0.89 -11.19 -3.58
CA ARG A 71 2.21 -10.88 -4.16
C ARG A 71 3.19 -12.05 -4.04
N GLU A 72 3.04 -12.84 -3.00
CA GLU A 72 3.93 -13.96 -2.67
C GLU A 72 3.56 -15.24 -3.41
N HIS A 73 2.28 -15.41 -3.76
CA HIS A 73 1.77 -16.59 -4.45
C HIS A 73 1.28 -16.25 -5.86
N GLU A 74 1.44 -17.21 -6.76
CA GLU A 74 0.97 -17.12 -8.14
C GLU A 74 -0.50 -17.54 -8.27
N TYR A 75 -1.00 -18.38 -7.35
CA TYR A 75 -2.35 -18.92 -7.41
C TYR A 75 -3.03 -19.00 -6.04
N VAL A 76 -4.36 -18.91 -6.05
CA VAL A 76 -5.23 -19.29 -4.92
C VAL A 76 -6.00 -20.55 -5.29
N ARG A 77 -6.05 -21.53 -4.38
CA ARG A 77 -6.97 -22.66 -4.49
C ARG A 77 -8.25 -22.36 -3.74
N TYR A 78 -9.37 -22.30 -4.46
CA TYR A 78 -10.70 -21.99 -3.93
C TYR A 78 -11.73 -22.98 -4.48
N GLU A 79 -12.50 -23.62 -3.60
CA GLU A 79 -13.53 -24.61 -3.95
C GLU A 79 -13.03 -25.78 -4.84
N GLY A 80 -11.75 -26.14 -4.72
CA GLY A 80 -11.11 -27.19 -5.51
C GLY A 80 -10.65 -26.74 -6.90
N GLU A 81 -10.85 -25.46 -7.24
CA GLU A 81 -10.39 -24.85 -8.49
C GLU A 81 -9.16 -23.97 -8.22
N LEU A 82 -8.38 -23.71 -9.26
CA LEU A 82 -7.18 -22.89 -9.19
C LEU A 82 -7.44 -21.55 -9.89
N TYR A 83 -7.11 -20.47 -9.20
CA TYR A 83 -7.23 -19.11 -9.71
C TYR A 83 -5.84 -18.49 -9.78
N GLU A 84 -5.44 -18.01 -10.95
CA GLU A 84 -4.19 -17.27 -11.15
C GLU A 84 -4.35 -15.86 -10.60
N ILE A 85 -3.36 -15.42 -9.84
CA ILE A 85 -3.30 -14.08 -9.27
C ILE A 85 -2.50 -13.17 -10.21
N SER A 86 -3.07 -12.03 -10.57
CA SER A 86 -2.36 -10.95 -11.25
C SER A 86 -2.42 -9.67 -10.43
N THR A 87 -1.26 -8.99 -10.30
CA THR A 87 -1.17 -7.72 -9.60
C THR A 87 -0.63 -6.62 -10.50
N HIS A 88 -1.16 -5.41 -10.35
CA HIS A 88 -0.64 -4.24 -11.02
C HIS A 88 -0.85 -2.96 -10.19
N PRO A 89 -0.08 -1.88 -10.46
CA PRO A 89 -0.25 -0.60 -9.78
C PRO A 89 -1.64 0.00 -10.04
N GLY A 90 -2.29 0.51 -9.00
CA GLY A 90 -3.57 1.21 -9.07
C GLY A 90 -3.43 2.72 -8.90
N GLU A 91 -4.26 3.32 -8.05
CA GLU A 91 -4.18 4.75 -7.69
C GLU A 91 -2.88 5.09 -6.94
N LEU A 92 -2.31 6.27 -7.18
CA LEU A 92 -1.14 6.74 -6.45
C LEU A 92 -1.57 7.56 -5.23
N TYR A 93 -1.12 7.14 -4.04
CA TYR A 93 -1.29 7.91 -2.82
C TYR A 93 0.04 8.52 -2.40
N ALA A 94 0.03 9.82 -2.08
CA ALA A 94 1.21 10.51 -1.60
C ALA A 94 1.06 10.96 -0.15
N ALA A 95 2.18 10.96 0.56
CA ALA A 95 2.40 11.43 1.91
C ALA A 95 3.50 12.50 1.88
N TYR A 96 3.57 13.35 2.90
CA TYR A 96 4.64 14.32 3.00
C TYR A 96 5.09 14.56 4.42
N GLN A 97 6.35 14.98 4.54
CA GLN A 97 6.93 15.45 5.77
C GLN A 97 7.40 16.89 5.58
N ILE A 98 6.98 17.78 6.47
CA ILE A 98 7.52 19.13 6.60
C ILE A 98 8.57 19.07 7.70
N ARG A 99 9.77 19.54 7.42
CA ARG A 99 10.82 19.74 8.43
C ARG A 99 11.15 21.21 8.49
N THR A 100 11.37 21.71 9.69
CA THR A 100 11.81 23.09 9.84
C THR A 100 13.02 23.20 10.75
N SER A 101 13.85 24.20 10.46
CA SER A 101 14.99 24.54 11.28
C SER A 101 15.22 26.04 11.21
N VAL A 102 15.70 26.64 12.31
CA VAL A 102 16.08 28.05 12.31
C VAL A 102 17.15 28.28 11.23
N GLY A 103 16.86 29.23 10.34
CA GLY A 103 17.68 29.53 9.18
C GLY A 103 17.89 31.02 8.99
N SER A 104 18.92 31.37 8.23
CA SER A 104 19.18 32.75 7.82
C SER A 104 18.96 32.85 6.31
N PRO A 105 17.87 33.48 5.85
CA PRO A 105 17.57 33.57 4.43
C PRO A 105 18.64 34.37 3.69
N GLY A 106 19.03 33.91 2.51
CA GLY A 106 19.88 34.69 1.60
C GLY A 106 19.12 35.88 0.99
N GLU A 107 19.84 36.77 0.31
CA GLU A 107 19.27 38.00 -0.29
C GLU A 107 18.13 37.74 -1.30
N ASN A 108 18.07 36.54 -1.89
CA ASN A 108 17.07 36.15 -2.90
C ASN A 108 16.09 35.07 -2.41
N ALA A 109 16.14 34.69 -1.12
CA ALA A 109 15.30 33.62 -0.61
C ALA A 109 13.85 34.08 -0.45
N THR A 110 12.90 33.20 -0.77
CA THR A 110 11.48 33.51 -0.60
C THR A 110 11.08 33.33 0.86
N VAL A 111 10.75 34.44 1.53
CA VAL A 111 10.31 34.44 2.93
C VAL A 111 8.83 34.81 3.01
N VAL A 112 8.01 33.93 3.58
CA VAL A 112 6.56 34.15 3.76
C VAL A 112 6.23 34.15 5.25
N ALA A 113 5.32 35.01 5.70
CA ALA A 113 4.85 34.95 7.08
C ALA A 113 3.92 33.74 7.27
N LEU A 114 4.01 33.04 8.41
CA LEU A 114 3.15 31.88 8.68
C LEU A 114 1.64 32.21 8.51
N GLU A 115 1.24 33.42 8.88
CA GLU A 115 -0.13 33.93 8.77
C GLU A 115 -0.60 34.16 7.32
N ASP A 116 0.31 34.30 6.37
CA ASP A 116 0.02 34.43 4.94
C ASP A 116 -0.13 33.07 4.25
N LEU A 117 0.26 31.98 4.91
CA LEU A 117 0.03 30.63 4.40
C LEU A 117 -1.46 30.26 4.44
N PRO A 118 -1.93 29.41 3.50
CA PRO A 118 -3.29 28.87 3.53
C PRO A 118 -3.61 28.22 4.88
N GLU A 119 -4.82 28.44 5.39
CA GLU A 119 -5.25 27.95 6.71
C GLU A 119 -5.06 26.43 6.87
N ARG A 120 -5.33 25.66 5.80
CA ARG A 120 -5.16 24.21 5.77
C ARG A 120 -3.74 23.74 6.10
N VAL A 121 -2.75 24.54 5.75
CA VAL A 121 -1.32 24.25 5.88
C VAL A 121 -0.69 24.94 7.08
N ARG A 122 -1.26 26.07 7.47
CA ARG A 122 -0.71 26.93 8.52
C ARG A 122 -0.43 26.15 9.79
N GLU A 123 -1.39 25.35 10.25
CA GLU A 123 -1.23 24.55 11.46
C GLU A 123 -0.17 23.45 11.29
N GLU A 124 -0.03 22.88 10.10
CA GLU A 124 0.96 21.84 9.80
C GLU A 124 2.39 22.38 9.84
N VAL A 125 2.61 23.53 9.20
CA VAL A 125 3.89 24.25 9.25
C VAL A 125 4.17 24.74 10.66
N ARG A 126 3.14 25.21 11.38
CA ARG A 126 3.27 25.61 12.79
C ARG A 126 3.71 24.45 13.67
N THR A 127 3.10 23.28 13.52
CA THR A 127 3.51 22.06 14.22
C THR A 127 4.95 21.72 13.86
N ALA A 128 5.33 21.78 12.59
CA ALA A 128 6.71 21.51 12.17
C ALA A 128 7.71 22.52 12.77
N ILE A 129 7.33 23.77 13.00
CA ILE A 129 8.14 24.78 13.69
C ILE A 129 8.30 24.45 15.18
N ILE A 130 7.21 24.06 15.84
CA ILE A 130 7.19 23.81 17.30
C ILE A 130 7.85 22.47 17.65
N GLU A 131 7.58 21.43 16.87
CA GLU A 131 7.99 20.04 17.15
C GLU A 131 9.21 19.62 16.33
N GLY A 132 9.65 20.44 15.36
CA GLY A 132 10.77 20.20 14.45
C GLY A 132 10.36 19.53 13.13
N GLU A 133 9.25 18.79 13.13
CA GLU A 133 8.71 18.15 11.95
C GLU A 133 7.20 17.95 12.04
N TYR A 134 6.56 17.81 10.87
CA TYR A 134 5.17 17.42 10.73
C TYR A 134 5.07 16.33 9.67
N TYR A 135 4.32 15.26 9.94
CA TYR A 135 4.04 14.20 8.98
C TYR A 135 2.55 14.20 8.59
N ALA A 136 2.32 14.25 7.29
CA ALA A 136 1.03 14.04 6.66
C ALA A 136 0.96 12.63 6.06
N PRO A 137 -0.05 11.82 6.44
CA PRO A 137 -0.18 10.45 5.97
C PRO A 137 -0.62 10.38 4.50
N TYR A 138 -0.53 9.19 3.92
CA TYR A 138 -0.98 8.91 2.55
C TYR A 138 -2.44 9.33 2.33
N GLY A 139 -2.74 9.83 1.12
CA GLY A 139 -4.07 10.36 0.76
C GLY A 139 -4.28 11.81 1.21
N LYS A 140 -3.40 12.33 2.08
CA LYS A 140 -3.43 13.75 2.43
C LYS A 140 -2.75 14.62 1.37
N TRP A 141 -1.87 14.11 0.52
CA TRP A 141 -1.11 14.93 -0.44
C TRP A 141 -1.94 15.73 -1.44
N ASP A 142 -3.11 15.24 -1.89
CA ASP A 142 -4.06 16.03 -2.72
C ASP A 142 -4.55 17.32 -2.02
N SER A 143 -4.14 17.50 -0.77
CA SER A 143 -4.40 18.65 0.09
C SER A 143 -3.28 19.67 0.16
N LEU A 144 -2.07 19.34 -0.31
CA LEU A 144 -0.94 20.27 -0.24
C LEU A 144 -1.17 21.39 -1.27
N PRO A 145 -1.36 22.64 -0.85
CA PRO A 145 -1.47 23.77 -1.76
C PRO A 145 -0.15 23.95 -2.50
N GLU A 146 -0.22 24.17 -3.82
CA GLU A 146 0.94 24.51 -4.66
C GLU A 146 1.79 25.64 -4.05
N SER A 147 1.16 26.55 -3.30
CA SER A 147 1.83 27.66 -2.61
C SER A 147 2.90 27.27 -1.59
N LEU A 148 2.99 26.00 -1.17
CA LEU A 148 4.10 25.53 -0.32
C LEU A 148 5.31 25.05 -1.11
N GLN A 149 5.15 24.69 -2.39
CA GLN A 149 6.25 24.13 -3.18
C GLN A 149 7.36 25.15 -3.43
N ASP A 150 7.01 26.44 -3.39
CA ASP A 150 7.92 27.57 -3.66
C ASP A 150 8.38 28.33 -2.40
N VAL A 151 7.94 27.92 -1.20
CA VAL A 151 8.30 28.60 0.04
C VAL A 151 9.55 27.95 0.63
N GLU A 152 10.65 28.69 0.62
CA GLU A 152 11.93 28.27 1.18
C GLU A 152 12.03 28.58 2.67
N TYR A 153 11.45 29.72 3.10
CA TYR A 153 11.50 30.17 4.48
C TYR A 153 10.14 30.67 4.97
N VAL A 154 9.82 30.31 6.21
CA VAL A 154 8.64 30.80 6.93
C VAL A 154 9.07 31.63 8.12
N ARG A 155 8.53 32.85 8.22
CA ARG A 155 8.69 33.70 9.40
C ARG A 155 7.59 33.41 10.40
N TYR A 156 7.98 33.08 11.62
CA TYR A 156 7.09 32.87 12.74
C TYR A 156 7.68 33.55 13.98
N GLU A 157 6.88 34.39 14.63
CA GLU A 157 7.34 35.28 15.71
C GLU A 157 8.55 36.13 15.28
N ASN A 158 9.68 36.04 15.99
CA ASN A 158 10.89 36.81 15.70
C ASN A 158 11.97 35.98 14.99
N GLU A 159 11.65 34.75 14.55
CA GLU A 159 12.59 33.84 13.91
C GLU A 159 12.16 33.52 12.47
N THR A 160 13.15 33.11 11.67
CA THR A 160 12.93 32.63 10.31
C THR A 160 13.35 31.17 10.26
N TYR A 161 12.45 30.33 9.77
CA TYR A 161 12.65 28.89 9.70
C TYR A 161 12.77 28.49 8.23
N GLU A 162 13.84 27.79 7.89
CA GLU A 162 13.98 27.09 6.62
C GLU A 162 12.99 25.92 6.61
N THR A 163 12.23 25.78 5.53
CA THR A 163 11.27 24.70 5.34
C THR A 163 11.78 23.71 4.31
N ALA A 164 11.85 22.43 4.67
CA ALA A 164 12.17 21.35 3.77
C ALA A 164 11.01 20.35 3.69
N TYR A 165 10.75 19.84 2.48
CA TYR A 165 9.68 18.89 2.22
C TYR A 165 10.26 17.56 1.73
N VAL A 166 9.78 16.46 2.31
CA VAL A 166 10.05 15.10 1.82
C VAL A 166 8.73 14.50 1.39
N VAL A 167 8.64 14.03 0.15
CA VAL A 167 7.44 13.39 -0.39
C VAL A 167 7.67 11.88 -0.44
N GLY A 168 6.65 11.11 -0.09
CA GLY A 168 6.62 9.67 -0.23
C GLY A 168 5.42 9.25 -1.04
N ASP A 169 5.64 8.42 -2.06
CA ASP A 169 4.60 7.92 -2.95
C ASP A 169 4.38 6.42 -2.72
N ALA A 170 3.12 6.00 -2.67
CA ALA A 170 2.71 4.60 -2.57
C ALA A 170 1.60 4.31 -3.58
N TRP A 171 1.91 3.45 -4.55
CA TRP A 171 0.91 2.93 -5.47
C TRP A 171 0.00 1.93 -4.75
N ALA A 172 -1.31 2.09 -4.92
CA ALA A 172 -2.28 1.04 -4.67
C ALA A 172 -1.84 -0.24 -5.39
N THR A 173 -2.16 -1.40 -4.83
CA THR A 173 -1.99 -2.67 -5.55
C THR A 173 -3.34 -3.22 -5.85
N VAL A 174 -3.64 -3.34 -7.13
CA VAL A 174 -4.89 -3.93 -7.56
C VAL A 174 -4.62 -5.38 -7.94
N VAL A 175 -5.47 -6.25 -7.39
CA VAL A 175 -5.44 -7.70 -7.57
C VAL A 175 -6.61 -8.07 -8.47
N THR A 176 -6.31 -8.87 -9.49
CA THR A 176 -7.29 -9.55 -10.34
C THR A 176 -7.04 -11.04 -10.22
N VAL A 177 -8.10 -11.85 -10.34
CA VAL A 177 -7.95 -13.30 -10.36
C VAL A 177 -8.72 -13.91 -11.51
N GLU A 178 -8.08 -14.85 -12.19
CA GLU A 178 -8.68 -15.56 -13.32
C GLU A 178 -8.65 -17.06 -13.06
N LYS A 179 -9.76 -17.74 -13.34
CA LYS A 179 -9.83 -19.18 -13.19
C LYS A 179 -8.96 -19.87 -14.25
N VAL A 180 -8.12 -20.80 -13.81
CA VAL A 180 -7.28 -21.63 -14.69
C VAL A 180 -8.07 -22.86 -15.13
N GLU A 181 -8.12 -23.12 -16.45
CA GLU A 181 -8.76 -24.29 -17.07
C GLU A 181 -7.87 -25.55 -17.09
#